data_AF-F4CR59-F1
#
_entry.id   AF-F4CR59-F1
#
_cell.length_a   1.000
_cell.length_b   1.000
_cell.length_c   1.000
_cell.angle_alpha   90.00
_cell.angle_beta   90.00
_cell.angle_gamma   90.00
#
_symmetry.space_group_name_H-M   'P 1'
#
loop_
_entity.id
_entity.type
_entity.pdbx_description
1 polymer ?
#
loop_
_entity_poly.entity_id
_entity_poly.type
_entity_poly.pdbx_seq_one_letter_code
_entity_poly.pdbx_strand_id
1 'polypeptide(L)'
;MSMTEPVAPADAVVLAVQTGSQVPLQMGVVLELEGRPDARQLADLLVLRARAQPRLCRAVLRQPLRRLRWRHVGDLGGRVSVVDAGPGESLLDRATRAVLAPLPADRPMWRALVVRGRPCAVVLVLNHAVADGLTGMDVLGGLLDRPSAATDVSGPPAPRGPRAPVTGGPRATATRGPRALLAALRASGGLHPHRAEPCSLVAPTGPRRRSVVVDVELATVRAAAHTAGGSVNDALLAVVAGALEELLAGRGERIATLSVGVPMATRATGGDAGNANAPLLVDIPCGLGPAERIRAVAAAVAVRRASAPPAAPLTLLRPVMPLVARLGLFRHYLRRQRRLHTIVSLVRGPAGPLTLGGVPVTRMVPLALGDQGSITVTVVALAAMGRLVVTIHADPVRVPELDRVAAGVRAGFLALTGDSVNRART
;
A
#
# COMPACT_ATOMS: atom_id res chain seq x y z
N MET A 1 -19.77 -11.73 29.36
CA MET A 1 -19.37 -10.31 29.12
C MET A 1 -18.61 -10.24 27.80
N SER A 2 -19.01 -9.39 26.84
CA SER A 2 -18.27 -9.27 25.56
C SER A 2 -16.86 -8.74 25.82
N MET A 3 -15.83 -9.53 25.49
CA MET A 3 -14.45 -9.05 25.52
C MET A 3 -14.33 -7.87 24.55
N THR A 4 -13.85 -6.76 25.11
CA THR A 4 -13.63 -5.51 24.38
C THR A 4 -12.23 -5.02 24.71
N GLU A 5 -11.57 -4.42 23.73
CA GLU A 5 -10.20 -3.91 23.86
C GLU A 5 -10.14 -2.48 23.27
N PRO A 6 -9.25 -1.60 23.75
CA PRO A 6 -9.11 -0.27 23.18
C PRO A 6 -8.58 -0.33 21.73
N VAL A 7 -9.12 0.52 20.85
CA VAL A 7 -8.57 0.68 19.49
C VAL A 7 -7.20 1.36 19.57
N ALA A 8 -6.22 0.82 18.85
CA ALA A 8 -4.88 1.38 18.81
C ALA A 8 -4.92 2.84 18.29
N PRO A 9 -4.03 3.73 18.77
CA PRO A 9 -4.05 5.14 18.40
C PRO A 9 -4.04 5.41 16.89
N ALA A 10 -3.30 4.62 16.12
CA ALA A 10 -3.20 4.74 14.68
C ALA A 10 -4.51 4.35 13.97
N ASP A 11 -5.11 3.23 14.36
CA ASP A 11 -6.36 2.72 13.80
C ASP A 11 -7.50 3.71 14.05
N ALA A 12 -7.51 4.37 15.21
CA ALA A 12 -8.46 5.42 15.52
C ALA A 12 -8.32 6.64 14.59
N VAL A 13 -7.09 6.99 14.16
CA VAL A 13 -6.86 8.06 13.18
C VAL A 13 -7.38 7.63 11.81
N VAL A 14 -7.11 6.39 11.38
CA VAL A 14 -7.63 5.83 10.12
C VAL A 14 -9.16 5.87 10.08
N LEU A 15 -9.81 5.39 11.15
CA LEU A 15 -11.27 5.41 11.29
C LEU A 15 -11.86 6.82 11.31
N ALA A 16 -11.17 7.77 11.95
CA ALA A 16 -11.58 9.17 11.94
C ALA A 16 -11.50 9.75 10.52
N VAL A 17 -10.35 9.61 9.86
CA VAL A 17 -10.07 10.14 8.51
C VAL A 17 -11.03 9.59 7.46
N GLN A 18 -11.41 8.31 7.56
CA GLN A 18 -12.37 7.70 6.64
C GLN A 18 -13.79 8.29 6.78
N THR A 19 -14.12 8.92 7.90
CA THR A 19 -15.43 9.50 8.12
C THR A 19 -15.67 10.68 7.16
N GLY A 20 -16.68 10.57 6.28
CA GLY A 20 -17.02 11.61 5.29
C GLY A 20 -16.16 11.60 4.02
N SER A 21 -15.33 10.57 3.87
CA SER A 21 -14.50 10.33 2.68
C SER A 21 -15.31 9.78 1.51
N GLN A 22 -14.92 10.12 0.28
CA GLN A 22 -15.61 9.66 -0.95
C GLN A 22 -15.20 8.25 -1.37
N VAL A 23 -14.00 7.81 -0.97
CA VAL A 23 -13.46 6.49 -1.29
C VAL A 23 -13.00 5.85 0.02
N PRO A 24 -13.46 4.63 0.35
CA PRO A 24 -13.07 4.01 1.60
C PRO A 24 -11.57 3.71 1.61
N LEU A 25 -10.94 3.84 2.77
CA LEU A 25 -9.52 3.59 2.94
C LEU A 25 -9.29 2.07 3.14
N GLN A 26 -9.16 1.36 2.02
CA GLN A 26 -9.18 -0.09 1.96
C GLN A 26 -8.06 -0.62 1.05
N MET A 27 -7.46 -1.72 1.47
CA MET A 27 -6.51 -2.47 0.66
C MET A 27 -7.09 -3.84 0.32
N GLY A 28 -6.59 -4.45 -0.73
CA GLY A 28 -6.94 -5.81 -1.08
C GLY A 28 -5.80 -6.51 -1.80
N VAL A 29 -5.97 -7.81 -1.94
CA VAL A 29 -5.10 -8.67 -2.75
C VAL A 29 -5.98 -9.63 -3.52
N VAL A 30 -5.71 -9.77 -4.82
CA VAL A 30 -6.28 -10.83 -5.65
C VAL A 30 -5.30 -11.98 -5.65
N LEU A 31 -5.76 -13.15 -5.24
CA LEU A 31 -5.04 -14.41 -5.35
C LEU A 31 -5.61 -15.17 -6.55
N GLU A 32 -4.88 -15.21 -7.66
CA GLU A 32 -5.24 -16.09 -8.78
C GLU A 32 -4.81 -17.51 -8.43
N LEU A 33 -5.72 -18.47 -8.62
CA LEU A 33 -5.54 -19.87 -8.25
C LEU A 33 -5.38 -20.73 -9.49
N GLU A 34 -4.57 -21.78 -9.37
CA GLU A 34 -4.42 -22.78 -10.41
C GLU A 34 -5.71 -23.62 -10.56
N GLY A 35 -6.06 -23.94 -11.81
CA GLY A 35 -7.18 -24.82 -12.12
C GLY A 35 -8.56 -24.24 -11.80
N ARG A 36 -9.45 -25.09 -11.28
CA ARG A 36 -10.85 -24.78 -10.95
C ARG A 36 -11.22 -25.43 -9.62
N PRO A 37 -10.67 -24.95 -8.50
CA PRO A 37 -10.97 -25.50 -7.18
C PRO A 37 -12.45 -25.30 -6.81
N ASP A 38 -12.96 -26.11 -5.89
CA ASP A 38 -14.31 -25.95 -5.37
C ASP A 38 -14.40 -24.64 -4.57
N ALA A 39 -15.11 -23.67 -5.15
CA ALA A 39 -15.27 -22.35 -4.57
C ALA A 39 -16.01 -22.35 -3.22
N ARG A 40 -16.90 -23.32 -2.96
CA ARG A 40 -17.58 -23.43 -1.67
C ARG A 40 -16.62 -23.95 -0.60
N GLN A 41 -15.84 -24.98 -0.91
CA GLN A 41 -14.81 -25.49 0.00
C GLN A 41 -13.77 -24.41 0.34
N LEU A 42 -13.33 -23.62 -0.65
CA LEU A 42 -12.46 -22.47 -0.42
C LEU A 42 -13.11 -21.42 0.47
N ALA A 43 -14.39 -21.12 0.25
CA ALA A 43 -15.11 -20.15 1.08
C ALA A 43 -15.22 -20.60 2.54
N ASP A 44 -15.56 -21.87 2.76
CA ASP A 44 -15.66 -22.47 4.10
C ASP A 44 -14.30 -22.49 4.80
N LEU A 45 -13.23 -22.81 4.07
CA LEU A 45 -11.86 -22.77 4.57
C LEU A 45 -11.44 -21.36 4.99
N LEU A 46 -11.78 -20.34 4.20
CA LEU A 46 -11.48 -18.94 4.53
C LEU A 46 -12.23 -18.51 5.78
N VAL A 47 -13.50 -18.89 5.95
CA VAL A 47 -14.26 -18.60 7.18
C VAL A 47 -13.62 -19.29 8.38
N LEU A 48 -13.26 -20.56 8.25
CA LEU A 48 -12.62 -21.34 9.31
C LEU A 48 -11.30 -20.67 9.77
N ARG A 49 -10.42 -20.33 8.82
CA ARG A 49 -9.13 -19.70 9.12
C ARG A 49 -9.28 -18.26 9.63
N ALA A 50 -10.28 -17.52 9.15
CA ALA A 50 -10.58 -16.19 9.66
C ALA A 50 -10.99 -16.22 11.14
N ARG A 51 -11.76 -17.23 11.58
CA ARG A 51 -12.11 -17.40 13.00
C ARG A 51 -10.90 -17.55 13.91
N ALA A 52 -9.84 -18.19 13.41
CA ALA A 52 -8.58 -18.37 14.14
C ALA A 52 -7.75 -17.08 14.25
N GLN A 53 -8.11 -16.01 13.53
CA GLN A 53 -7.41 -14.74 13.57
C GLN A 53 -8.20 -13.68 14.36
N PRO A 54 -7.73 -13.28 15.56
CA PRO A 54 -8.46 -12.33 16.39
C PRO A 54 -8.81 -11.01 15.69
N ARG A 55 -7.94 -10.50 14.79
CA ARG A 55 -8.18 -9.24 14.05
C ARG A 55 -9.37 -9.33 13.09
N LEU A 56 -9.62 -10.50 12.50
CA LEU A 56 -10.73 -10.74 11.58
C LEU A 56 -12.06 -10.99 12.30
N CYS A 57 -12.02 -11.16 13.62
CA CYS A 57 -13.19 -11.38 14.47
C CYS A 57 -13.50 -10.15 15.33
N ARG A 58 -13.17 -8.93 14.87
CA ARG A 58 -13.36 -7.68 15.62
C ARG A 58 -14.14 -6.67 14.80
N ALA A 59 -15.08 -5.98 15.45
CA ALA A 59 -15.81 -4.84 14.89
C ALA A 59 -15.62 -3.60 15.77
N VAL A 60 -15.79 -2.42 15.18
CA VAL A 60 -15.68 -1.16 15.92
C VAL A 60 -16.94 -0.97 16.77
N LEU A 61 -16.74 -0.87 18.08
CA LEU A 61 -17.76 -0.43 19.02
C LEU A 61 -17.63 1.09 19.20
N ARG A 62 -18.59 1.82 18.62
CA ARG A 62 -18.72 3.27 18.82
C ARG A 62 -19.53 3.54 20.08
N GLN A 63 -18.98 4.35 20.97
CA GLN A 63 -19.65 4.79 22.19
C GLN A 63 -19.67 6.33 22.23
N PRO A 64 -20.81 6.98 22.51
CA PRO A 64 -20.87 8.43 22.63
C PRO A 64 -19.85 8.93 23.66
N LEU A 65 -19.08 9.98 23.30
CA LEU A 65 -18.10 10.65 24.17
C LEU A 65 -16.95 9.76 24.70
N ARG A 66 -16.86 8.50 24.28
CA ARG A 66 -15.85 7.54 24.74
C ARG A 66 -14.89 7.15 23.63
N ARG A 67 -13.74 6.60 24.02
CA ARG A 67 -12.73 6.09 23.08
C ARG A 67 -13.30 4.91 22.30
N LEU A 68 -12.91 4.81 21.01
CA LEU A 68 -13.25 3.66 20.18
C LEU A 68 -12.68 2.38 20.79
N ARG A 69 -13.47 1.31 20.76
CA ARG A 69 -13.07 -0.03 21.23
C ARG A 69 -13.34 -1.06 20.16
N TRP A 70 -12.52 -2.10 20.10
CA TRP A 70 -12.85 -3.30 19.35
C TRP A 70 -13.75 -4.19 20.21
N ARG A 71 -14.75 -4.79 19.56
CA ARG A 71 -15.63 -5.81 20.14
C ARG A 71 -15.44 -7.09 19.36
N HIS A 72 -15.30 -8.22 20.07
CA HIS A 72 -15.26 -9.52 19.42
C HIS A 72 -16.60 -9.87 18.74
N VAL A 73 -16.54 -10.45 17.55
CA VAL A 73 -17.68 -10.91 16.76
C VAL A 73 -17.39 -12.35 16.32
N GLY A 74 -18.18 -13.30 16.82
CA GLY A 74 -18.05 -14.72 16.45
C GLY A 74 -18.76 -15.08 15.14
N ASP A 75 -19.78 -14.32 14.75
CA ASP A 75 -20.47 -14.49 13.48
C ASP A 75 -19.75 -13.75 12.35
N LEU A 76 -19.22 -14.52 11.40
CA LEU A 76 -18.55 -14.04 10.19
C LEU A 76 -19.46 -14.15 8.95
N GLY A 77 -20.77 -14.35 9.15
CA GLY A 77 -21.78 -14.43 8.10
C GLY A 77 -21.66 -13.29 7.09
N GLY A 78 -21.64 -13.66 5.81
CA GLY A 78 -21.53 -12.71 4.69
C GLY A 78 -20.16 -12.03 4.52
N ARG A 79 -19.13 -12.41 5.30
CA ARG A 79 -17.75 -11.93 5.07
C ARG A 79 -17.10 -12.59 3.87
N VAL A 80 -17.45 -13.84 3.62
CA VAL A 80 -16.99 -14.61 2.46
C VAL A 80 -18.18 -14.87 1.55
N SER A 81 -18.04 -14.57 0.26
CA SER A 81 -19.07 -14.87 -0.73
C SER A 81 -18.46 -15.54 -1.95
N VAL A 82 -19.22 -16.47 -2.54
CA VAL A 82 -18.89 -17.08 -3.83
C VAL A 82 -19.65 -16.33 -4.91
N VAL A 83 -18.95 -15.91 -5.96
CA VAL A 83 -19.52 -15.13 -7.06
C VAL A 83 -19.02 -15.68 -8.39
N ASP A 84 -19.83 -15.57 -9.44
CA ASP A 84 -19.40 -15.91 -10.79
C ASP A 84 -18.78 -14.68 -11.48
N ALA A 85 -17.73 -14.92 -12.27
CA ALA A 85 -17.20 -13.95 -13.21
C ALA A 85 -18.27 -13.69 -14.28
N GLY A 86 -18.64 -12.42 -14.48
CA GLY A 86 -19.59 -12.05 -15.53
C GLY A 86 -18.99 -12.26 -16.93
N PRO A 87 -19.81 -12.45 -17.97
CA PRO A 87 -19.33 -12.50 -19.35
C PRO A 87 -18.52 -11.23 -19.68
N GLY A 88 -17.28 -11.39 -20.15
CA GLY A 88 -16.39 -10.29 -20.52
C GLY A 88 -15.90 -9.40 -19.36
N GLU A 89 -16.20 -9.76 -18.11
CA GLU A 89 -15.80 -8.98 -16.95
C GLU A 89 -14.34 -9.23 -16.57
N SER A 90 -13.56 -8.15 -16.49
CA SER A 90 -12.20 -8.20 -15.95
C SER A 90 -12.20 -8.52 -14.44
N LEU A 91 -11.44 -9.53 -14.03
CA LEU A 91 -11.21 -9.86 -12.61
C LEU A 91 -10.65 -8.65 -11.85
N LEU A 92 -9.79 -7.85 -12.48
CA LEU A 92 -9.22 -6.65 -11.88
C LEU A 92 -10.27 -5.56 -11.63
N ASP A 93 -11.21 -5.39 -12.56
CA ASP A 93 -12.30 -4.41 -12.39
C ASP A 93 -13.26 -4.86 -11.30
N ARG A 94 -13.58 -6.16 -11.23
CA ARG A 94 -14.33 -6.74 -10.12
C ARG A 94 -13.64 -6.51 -8.78
N ALA A 95 -12.35 -6.81 -8.70
CA ALA A 95 -11.56 -6.64 -7.49
C ALA A 95 -11.46 -5.15 -7.09
N THR A 96 -11.26 -4.25 -8.06
CA THR A 96 -11.28 -2.80 -7.84
C THR A 96 -12.63 -2.36 -7.26
N ARG A 97 -13.75 -2.80 -7.83
CA ARG A 97 -15.10 -2.52 -7.28
C ARG A 97 -15.29 -3.07 -5.87
N ALA A 98 -14.78 -4.27 -5.59
CA ALA A 98 -14.84 -4.85 -4.26
C ALA A 98 -14.07 -4.03 -3.21
N VAL A 99 -12.89 -3.51 -3.56
CA VAL A 99 -12.08 -2.64 -2.70
C VAL A 99 -12.70 -1.24 -2.56
N LEU A 100 -13.41 -0.74 -3.57
CA LEU A 100 -14.14 0.54 -3.49
C LEU A 100 -15.44 0.44 -2.69
N ALA A 101 -16.00 -0.75 -2.52
CA ALA A 101 -17.21 -0.95 -1.72
C ALA A 101 -16.91 -0.77 -0.23
N PRO A 102 -17.58 0.17 0.49
CA PRO A 102 -17.29 0.42 1.90
C PRO A 102 -17.53 -0.80 2.79
N LEU A 103 -16.62 -1.05 3.71
CA LEU A 103 -16.74 -2.03 4.78
C LEU A 103 -17.44 -1.37 5.99
N PRO A 104 -18.59 -1.90 6.44
CA PRO A 104 -19.34 -1.30 7.55
C PRO A 104 -18.59 -1.54 8.88
N ALA A 105 -18.47 -0.48 9.69
CA ALA A 105 -17.62 -0.48 10.88
C ALA A 105 -18.20 -1.27 12.08
N ASP A 106 -19.51 -1.50 12.09
CA ASP A 106 -20.24 -2.28 13.11
C ASP A 106 -20.07 -3.80 12.95
N ARG A 107 -19.41 -4.23 11.87
CA ARG A 107 -19.08 -5.62 11.57
C ARG A 107 -17.56 -5.77 11.31
N PRO A 108 -17.02 -7.00 11.23
CA PRO A 108 -15.62 -7.17 10.90
C PRO A 108 -15.24 -6.49 9.58
N MET A 109 -14.29 -5.57 9.60
CA MET A 109 -13.97 -4.72 8.45
C MET A 109 -13.00 -5.41 7.48
N TRP A 110 -13.45 -6.55 6.98
CA TRP A 110 -12.84 -7.28 5.88
C TRP A 110 -13.95 -7.99 5.08
N ARG A 111 -13.61 -8.45 3.87
CA ARG A 111 -14.43 -9.38 3.07
C ARG A 111 -13.53 -10.22 2.18
N ALA A 112 -13.99 -11.39 1.78
CA ALA A 112 -13.37 -12.19 0.72
C ALA A 112 -14.42 -12.56 -0.34
N LEU A 113 -14.05 -12.45 -1.61
CA LEU A 113 -14.86 -12.93 -2.72
C LEU A 113 -14.14 -14.08 -3.40
N VAL A 114 -14.74 -15.26 -3.41
CA VAL A 114 -14.28 -16.40 -4.21
C VAL A 114 -14.93 -16.29 -5.58
N VAL A 115 -14.15 -15.94 -6.58
CA VAL A 115 -14.61 -15.72 -7.96
C VAL A 115 -14.47 -17.02 -8.75
N ARG A 116 -15.60 -17.56 -9.17
CA ARG A 116 -15.70 -18.68 -10.11
C ARG A 116 -15.49 -18.16 -11.52
N GLY A 117 -14.42 -18.59 -12.19
CA GLY A 117 -14.06 -18.09 -13.50
C GLY A 117 -12.76 -18.70 -14.01
N ARG A 118 -12.22 -18.14 -15.09
CA ARG A 118 -10.85 -18.38 -15.54
C ARG A 118 -10.13 -17.03 -15.67
N PRO A 119 -9.15 -16.73 -14.80
CA PRO A 119 -8.70 -17.55 -13.66
C PRO A 119 -9.77 -17.65 -12.55
N CYS A 120 -9.73 -18.73 -11.77
CA CYS A 120 -10.41 -18.76 -10.48
C CYS A 120 -9.59 -17.93 -9.48
N ALA A 121 -10.24 -17.15 -8.63
CA ALA A 121 -9.51 -16.23 -7.77
C ALA A 121 -10.19 -15.96 -6.43
N VAL A 122 -9.40 -15.53 -5.45
CA VAL A 122 -9.90 -14.97 -4.18
C VAL A 122 -9.52 -13.50 -4.11
N VAL A 123 -10.51 -12.62 -3.99
CA VAL A 123 -10.30 -11.20 -3.71
C VAL A 123 -10.48 -10.97 -2.22
N LEU A 124 -9.38 -10.78 -1.50
CA LEU A 124 -9.41 -10.40 -0.09
C LEU A 124 -9.35 -8.89 0.03
N VAL A 125 -10.23 -8.28 0.83
CA VAL A 125 -10.27 -6.84 1.08
C VAL A 125 -10.27 -6.60 2.58
N LEU A 126 -9.42 -5.68 3.03
CA LEU A 126 -9.29 -5.26 4.42
C LEU A 126 -9.37 -3.74 4.52
N ASN A 127 -9.99 -3.26 5.59
CA ASN A 127 -9.88 -1.87 5.96
C ASN A 127 -8.49 -1.58 6.54
N HIS A 128 -7.91 -0.42 6.22
CA HIS A 128 -6.59 -0.03 6.71
C HIS A 128 -6.52 0.08 8.25
N ALA A 129 -7.65 0.23 8.96
CA ALA A 129 -7.67 0.22 10.42
C ALA A 129 -7.52 -1.19 11.02
N VAL A 130 -7.75 -2.24 10.23
CA VAL A 130 -7.56 -3.64 10.67
C VAL A 130 -6.10 -4.08 10.47
N ALA A 131 -5.50 -3.64 9.37
CA ALA A 131 -4.14 -4.00 8.99
C ALA A 131 -3.52 -2.96 8.03
N ASP A 132 -2.22 -2.68 8.16
CA ASP A 132 -1.38 -2.04 7.14
C ASP A 132 -0.80 -3.07 6.16
N GLY A 133 0.04 -2.64 5.22
CA GLY A 133 0.64 -3.54 4.23
C GLY A 133 1.40 -4.73 4.84
N LEU A 134 2.11 -4.56 5.96
CA LEU A 134 2.84 -5.67 6.62
C LEU A 134 1.89 -6.56 7.43
N THR A 135 1.05 -5.96 8.27
CA THR A 135 0.05 -6.69 9.06
C THR A 135 -0.93 -7.43 8.15
N GLY A 136 -1.21 -6.87 6.98
CA GLY A 136 -2.05 -7.48 5.95
C GLY A 136 -1.43 -8.74 5.37
N MET A 137 -0.10 -8.77 5.23
CA MET A 137 0.62 -9.99 4.83
C MET A 137 0.62 -11.05 5.92
N ASP A 138 0.68 -10.67 7.20
CA ASP A 138 0.55 -11.61 8.32
C ASP A 138 -0.85 -12.23 8.37
N VAL A 139 -1.89 -11.39 8.18
CA VAL A 139 -3.28 -11.85 8.06
C VAL A 139 -3.44 -12.79 6.87
N LEU A 140 -2.90 -12.43 5.71
CA LEU A 140 -2.92 -13.29 4.53
C LEU A 140 -2.20 -14.61 4.79
N GLY A 141 -1.03 -14.59 5.44
CA GLY A 141 -0.27 -15.79 5.78
C GLY A 141 -1.03 -16.75 6.68
N GLY A 142 -1.87 -16.25 7.58
CA GLY A 142 -2.75 -17.11 8.40
C GLY A 142 -4.03 -17.59 7.68
N LEU A 143 -4.35 -17.06 6.50
CA LEU A 143 -5.45 -17.54 5.64
C LEU A 143 -4.96 -18.56 4.61
N LEU A 144 -3.68 -18.49 4.22
CA LEU A 144 -3.04 -19.44 3.31
C LEU A 144 -2.62 -20.72 4.05
N ASP A 145 -2.24 -21.73 3.28
CA ASP A 145 -1.65 -22.94 3.84
C ASP A 145 -0.29 -22.59 4.44
N ARG A 146 -0.02 -23.10 5.65
CA ARG A 146 1.35 -23.05 6.16
C ARG A 146 2.21 -23.92 5.25
N PRO A 147 3.39 -23.47 4.83
CA PRO A 147 4.30 -24.35 4.11
C PRO A 147 4.49 -25.62 4.94
N SER A 148 4.09 -26.77 4.38
CA SER A 148 4.41 -28.07 4.95
C SER A 148 5.93 -28.11 5.07
N ALA A 149 6.44 -28.47 6.25
CA ALA A 149 7.86 -28.41 6.57
C ALA A 149 8.70 -29.06 5.45
N ALA A 150 9.31 -28.23 4.62
CA ALA A 150 10.26 -28.62 3.60
C ALA A 150 11.46 -27.69 3.74
N THR A 151 12.48 -28.21 4.42
CA THR A 151 13.84 -27.68 4.58
C THR A 151 13.96 -26.23 5.03
N ASP A 152 14.49 -26.09 6.24
CA ASP A 152 15.08 -24.87 6.77
C ASP A 152 16.13 -24.33 5.79
N VAL A 153 15.71 -23.49 4.83
CA VAL A 153 16.62 -22.64 4.07
C VAL A 153 16.83 -21.38 4.89
N SER A 154 17.40 -21.57 6.09
CA SER A 154 18.18 -20.55 6.76
C SER A 154 19.38 -20.24 5.87
N GLY A 155 19.17 -19.41 4.84
CA GLY A 155 20.28 -18.71 4.21
C GLY A 155 21.02 -17.92 5.30
N PRO A 156 22.37 -17.81 5.22
CA PRO A 156 23.12 -17.10 6.23
C PRO A 156 22.51 -15.71 6.43
N PRO A 157 22.33 -15.26 7.69
CA PRO A 157 21.80 -13.94 7.94
C PRO A 157 22.64 -12.93 7.17
N ALA A 158 21.98 -11.99 6.48
CA ALA A 158 22.65 -10.88 5.81
C ALA A 158 23.74 -10.31 6.74
N PRO A 159 24.94 -9.98 6.22
CA PRO A 159 26.06 -9.58 7.05
C PRO A 159 25.62 -8.48 8.00
N ARG A 160 25.67 -8.81 9.30
CA ARG A 160 25.46 -7.86 10.38
C ARG A 160 26.60 -6.86 10.28
N GLY A 161 26.33 -5.69 9.71
CA GLY A 161 27.26 -4.56 9.82
C GLY A 161 27.60 -4.34 11.31
N PRO A 162 28.82 -3.87 11.62
CA PRO A 162 29.33 -3.81 12.99
C PRO A 162 28.33 -3.08 13.89
N ARG A 163 27.84 -3.79 14.91
CA ARG A 163 27.08 -3.20 16.02
C ARG A 163 28.02 -2.27 16.77
N ALA A 164 27.88 -0.97 16.57
CA ALA A 164 28.37 -0.03 17.55
C ALA A 164 27.65 -0.32 18.88
N PRO A 165 28.35 -0.45 20.01
CA PRO A 165 27.70 -0.52 21.30
C PRO A 165 26.97 0.80 21.54
N VAL A 166 25.64 0.79 21.45
CA VAL A 166 24.82 1.92 21.89
C VAL A 166 24.83 1.88 23.41
N THR A 167 25.84 2.50 23.98
CA THR A 167 25.84 2.92 25.38
C THR A 167 24.62 3.82 25.60
N GLY A 168 23.74 3.38 26.51
CA GLY A 168 22.62 4.15 27.09
C GLY A 168 22.09 5.34 26.28
N GLY A 169 21.30 5.08 25.22
CA GLY A 169 20.48 6.12 24.61
C GLY A 169 19.43 6.63 25.61
N PRO A 170 19.14 7.95 25.66
CA PRO A 170 18.21 8.50 26.63
C PRO A 170 16.83 7.84 26.45
N ARG A 171 16.24 7.36 27.55
CA ARG A 171 14.83 6.95 27.61
C ARG A 171 14.02 8.03 26.89
N ALA A 172 13.45 7.72 25.73
CA ALA A 172 12.60 8.65 25.00
C ALA A 172 11.38 8.93 25.88
N THR A 173 11.45 10.00 26.66
CA THR A 173 10.28 10.57 27.31
C THR A 173 9.34 10.96 26.18
N ALA A 174 8.25 10.23 26.04
CA ALA A 174 7.16 10.60 25.15
C ALA A 174 6.63 11.95 25.65
N THR A 175 7.20 13.04 25.14
CA THR A 175 6.78 14.40 25.49
C THR A 175 5.35 14.55 24.99
N ARG A 176 4.39 14.45 25.91
CA ARG A 176 2.99 14.78 25.64
C ARG A 176 2.87 16.29 25.82
N GLY A 177 2.52 17.02 24.76
CA GLY A 177 2.32 18.46 24.86
C GLY A 177 2.52 19.23 23.55
N PRO A 178 2.34 20.57 23.58
CA PRO A 178 2.42 21.43 22.40
C PRO A 178 3.79 21.39 21.72
N ARG A 179 4.87 21.11 22.47
CA ARG A 179 6.22 20.94 21.91
C ARG A 179 6.35 19.73 20.98
N ALA A 180 5.68 18.62 21.29
CA ALA A 180 5.68 17.44 20.42
C ALA A 180 4.78 17.64 19.19
N LEU A 181 3.68 18.39 19.33
CA LEU A 181 2.87 18.82 18.18
C LEU A 181 3.67 19.75 17.25
N LEU A 182 4.41 20.72 17.81
CA LEU A 182 5.30 21.59 17.05
C LEU A 182 6.44 20.82 16.38
N ALA A 183 7.00 19.81 17.07
CA ALA A 183 7.98 18.91 16.47
C ALA A 183 7.38 18.08 15.33
N ALA A 184 6.14 17.60 15.47
CA ALA A 184 5.42 16.91 14.40
C ALA A 184 5.12 17.82 13.20
N LEU A 185 4.72 19.07 13.45
CA LEU A 185 4.51 20.08 12.42
C LEU A 185 5.82 20.39 11.68
N ARG A 186 6.93 20.58 12.40
CA ARG A 186 8.27 20.78 11.82
C ARG A 186 8.77 19.55 11.04
N ALA A 187 8.59 18.35 11.58
CA ALA A 187 8.88 17.09 10.92
C ALA A 187 8.08 16.91 9.62
N SER A 188 6.85 17.43 9.60
CA SER A 188 6.03 17.53 8.41
C SER A 188 6.35 18.77 7.57
N GLY A 189 7.55 19.35 7.62
CA GLY A 189 7.97 20.48 6.77
C GLY A 189 7.63 21.88 7.29
N GLY A 190 7.29 22.03 8.57
CA GLY A 190 7.12 23.33 9.22
C GLY A 190 5.91 24.15 8.72
N LEU A 191 5.98 25.47 8.93
CA LEU A 191 4.93 26.43 8.53
C LEU A 191 4.92 26.72 7.02
N HIS A 192 6.02 26.40 6.33
CA HIS A 192 6.17 26.58 4.88
C HIS A 192 6.53 25.24 4.23
N PRO A 193 5.57 24.32 4.15
CA PRO A 193 5.81 23.01 3.56
C PRO A 193 6.30 23.16 2.12
N HIS A 194 7.39 22.46 1.76
CA HIS A 194 7.84 22.34 0.37
C HIS A 194 6.64 21.98 -0.52
N ARG A 195 6.40 22.80 -1.54
CA ARG A 195 5.32 22.60 -2.51
C ARG A 195 5.89 21.87 -3.70
N ALA A 196 5.20 20.81 -4.10
CA ALA A 196 5.43 20.14 -5.35
C ALA A 196 5.13 21.11 -6.51
N GLU A 197 5.87 20.97 -7.61
CA GLU A 197 5.68 21.79 -8.80
C GLU A 197 4.23 21.66 -9.32
N PRO A 198 3.59 22.76 -9.75
CA PRO A 198 2.22 22.66 -10.28
C PRO A 198 2.16 21.83 -11.57
N CYS A 199 1.37 20.75 -11.57
CA CYS A 199 1.06 19.96 -12.76
C CYS A 199 -0.29 19.24 -12.62
N SER A 200 -0.76 18.64 -13.71
CA SER A 200 -2.03 17.91 -13.79
C SER A 200 -2.11 16.65 -12.92
N LEU A 201 -1.00 16.17 -12.35
CA LEU A 201 -1.00 15.06 -11.39
C LEU A 201 -1.66 15.44 -10.05
N VAL A 202 -1.76 16.75 -9.76
CA VAL A 202 -2.33 17.28 -8.52
C VAL A 202 -3.62 18.04 -8.82
N ALA A 203 -4.75 17.33 -8.82
CA ALA A 203 -6.08 17.88 -9.06
C ALA A 203 -7.13 17.12 -8.22
N PRO A 204 -8.19 17.80 -7.71
CA PRO A 204 -9.26 17.13 -6.97
C PRO A 204 -9.83 15.94 -7.75
N THR A 205 -9.84 14.77 -7.11
CA THR A 205 -10.37 13.51 -7.63
C THR A 205 -11.82 13.28 -7.18
N GLY A 206 -12.55 12.46 -7.94
CA GLY A 206 -13.88 11.96 -7.60
C GLY A 206 -13.83 10.57 -6.93
N PRO A 207 -14.98 9.88 -6.81
CA PRO A 207 -15.07 8.58 -6.12
C PRO A 207 -14.67 7.37 -6.98
N ARG A 208 -14.52 7.54 -8.30
CA ARG A 208 -14.21 6.43 -9.21
C ARG A 208 -12.71 6.17 -9.25
N ARG A 209 -12.31 4.90 -9.37
CA ARG A 209 -10.91 4.50 -9.61
C ARG A 209 -10.86 3.46 -10.72
N ARG A 210 -9.87 3.61 -11.60
CA ARG A 210 -9.47 2.60 -12.58
C ARG A 210 -8.13 2.04 -12.17
N SER A 211 -7.92 0.75 -12.39
CA SER A 211 -6.69 0.04 -12.05
C SER A 211 -6.11 -0.66 -13.28
N VAL A 212 -4.79 -0.62 -13.44
CA VAL A 212 -4.07 -1.41 -14.46
C VAL A 212 -2.87 -2.08 -13.80
N VAL A 213 -2.51 -3.28 -14.25
CA VAL A 213 -1.43 -4.08 -13.67
C VAL A 213 -0.28 -4.25 -14.65
N VAL A 214 0.93 -4.04 -14.15
CA VAL A 214 2.19 -4.42 -14.78
C VAL A 214 2.83 -5.52 -13.96
N ASP A 215 3.34 -6.54 -14.63
CA ASP A 215 3.88 -7.73 -13.98
C ASP A 215 5.21 -8.07 -14.65
N VAL A 216 6.26 -8.14 -13.84
CA VAL A 216 7.63 -8.38 -14.28
C VAL A 216 8.33 -9.35 -13.35
N GLU A 217 9.38 -9.98 -13.84
CA GLU A 217 10.21 -10.87 -13.04
C GLU A 217 11.05 -10.08 -12.02
N LEU A 218 10.95 -10.46 -10.75
CA LEU A 218 11.61 -9.75 -9.65
C LEU A 218 13.13 -9.85 -9.74
N ALA A 219 13.65 -11.01 -10.19
CA ALA A 219 15.08 -11.24 -10.31
C ALA A 219 15.72 -10.26 -11.30
N THR A 220 15.09 -10.04 -12.44
CA THR A 220 15.57 -9.14 -13.50
C THR A 220 15.56 -7.68 -13.04
N VAL A 221 14.48 -7.24 -12.39
CA VAL A 221 14.42 -5.89 -11.79
C VAL A 221 15.49 -5.72 -10.71
N ARG A 222 15.69 -6.73 -9.87
CA ARG A 222 16.70 -6.70 -8.80
C ARG A 222 18.13 -6.62 -9.37
N ALA A 223 18.44 -7.40 -10.39
CA ALA A 223 19.75 -7.38 -11.04
C ALA A 223 20.03 -6.01 -11.70
N ALA A 224 19.06 -5.47 -12.42
CA ALA A 224 19.18 -4.16 -13.06
C ALA A 224 19.33 -3.03 -12.03
N ALA A 225 18.53 -3.05 -10.96
CA ALA A 225 18.63 -2.09 -9.87
C ALA A 225 20.03 -2.10 -9.22
N HIS A 226 20.56 -3.29 -8.92
CA HIS A 226 21.89 -3.44 -8.33
C HIS A 226 22.99 -2.95 -9.26
N THR A 227 22.90 -3.23 -10.56
CA THR A 227 23.85 -2.75 -11.57
C THR A 227 23.87 -1.21 -11.62
N ALA A 228 22.71 -0.59 -11.46
CA ALA A 228 22.58 0.86 -11.36
C ALA A 228 22.83 1.41 -9.93
N GLY A 229 23.31 0.61 -8.96
CA GLY A 229 23.63 1.07 -7.61
C GLY A 229 22.42 1.37 -6.71
N GLY A 230 21.24 0.84 -7.03
CA GLY A 230 20.01 1.01 -6.25
C GLY A 230 19.36 -0.31 -5.81
N SER A 231 18.22 -0.20 -5.12
CA SER A 231 17.37 -1.31 -4.73
C SER A 231 16.15 -1.46 -5.64
N VAL A 232 15.39 -2.55 -5.49
CA VAL A 232 14.11 -2.75 -6.20
C VAL A 232 13.12 -1.60 -5.97
N ASN A 233 13.12 -1.01 -4.76
CA ASN A 233 12.27 0.14 -4.46
C ASN A 233 12.70 1.38 -5.28
N ASP A 234 14.01 1.60 -5.42
CA ASP A 234 14.55 2.73 -6.16
C ASP A 234 14.30 2.58 -7.68
N ALA A 235 14.41 1.35 -8.18
CA ALA A 235 14.03 1.02 -9.56
C ALA A 235 12.54 1.24 -9.82
N LEU A 236 11.66 0.80 -8.92
CA LEU A 236 10.22 1.05 -9.02
C LEU A 236 9.91 2.55 -9.05
N LEU A 237 10.50 3.32 -8.13
CA LEU A 237 10.33 4.78 -8.06
C LEU A 237 10.83 5.47 -9.34
N ALA A 238 12.00 5.09 -9.85
CA ALA A 238 12.58 5.65 -11.06
C ALA A 238 11.74 5.35 -12.31
N VAL A 239 11.23 4.12 -12.44
CA VAL A 239 10.37 3.70 -13.56
C VAL A 239 9.03 4.42 -13.52
N VAL A 240 8.38 4.48 -12.35
CA VAL A 240 7.12 5.22 -12.18
C VAL A 240 7.32 6.70 -12.47
N ALA A 241 8.42 7.30 -11.99
CA ALA A 241 8.73 8.69 -12.28
C ALA A 241 8.86 8.96 -13.79
N GLY A 242 9.48 8.03 -14.53
CA GLY A 242 9.58 8.13 -16.00
C GLY A 242 8.25 8.05 -16.71
N ALA A 243 7.42 7.08 -16.34
CA ALA A 243 6.10 6.94 -16.93
C ALA A 243 5.21 8.17 -16.68
N LEU A 244 5.34 8.80 -15.50
CA LEU A 244 4.62 10.02 -15.17
C LEU A 244 5.21 11.26 -15.85
N GLU A 245 6.53 11.33 -16.01
CA GLU A 245 7.20 12.35 -16.81
C GLU A 245 6.73 12.30 -18.28
N GLU A 246 6.68 11.11 -18.88
CA GLU A 246 6.17 10.90 -20.24
C GLU A 246 4.69 11.27 -20.37
N LEU A 247 3.86 10.96 -19.36
CA LEU A 247 2.47 11.39 -19.32
C LEU A 247 2.36 12.92 -19.33
N LEU A 248 3.14 13.59 -18.48
CA LEU A 248 3.15 15.06 -18.39
C LEU A 248 3.64 15.69 -19.69
N ALA A 249 4.71 15.17 -20.28
CA ALA A 249 5.22 15.62 -21.57
C ALA A 249 4.16 15.47 -22.68
N GLY A 250 3.42 14.35 -22.69
CA GLY A 250 2.30 14.12 -23.60
C GLY A 250 1.12 15.08 -23.40
N ARG A 251 1.03 15.75 -22.25
CA ARG A 251 0.07 16.82 -21.94
C ARG A 251 0.63 18.23 -22.20
N GLY A 252 1.86 18.35 -22.67
CA GLY A 252 2.55 19.63 -22.85
C GLY A 252 3.05 20.25 -21.54
N GLU A 253 3.08 19.48 -20.44
CA GLU A 253 3.57 19.91 -19.14
C GLU A 253 5.01 19.46 -18.92
N ARG A 254 5.80 20.26 -18.20
CA ARG A 254 7.16 19.93 -17.79
C ARG A 254 7.36 20.32 -16.34
N ILE A 255 8.01 19.44 -15.59
CA ILE A 255 8.43 19.66 -14.20
C ILE A 255 9.90 19.30 -14.07
N ALA A 256 10.64 20.00 -13.22
CA ALA A 256 12.03 19.65 -12.94
C ALA A 256 12.14 18.45 -11.98
N THR A 257 11.21 18.38 -11.02
CA THR A 257 11.22 17.39 -9.94
C THR A 257 9.83 16.80 -9.68
N LEU A 258 9.79 15.47 -9.56
CA LEU A 258 8.60 14.72 -9.15
C LEU A 258 8.69 14.39 -7.65
N SER A 259 7.95 15.11 -6.82
CA SER A 259 7.75 14.77 -5.40
C SER A 259 6.84 13.54 -5.21
N VAL A 260 7.42 12.45 -4.70
CA VAL A 260 6.76 11.16 -4.45
C VAL A 260 6.66 10.86 -2.95
N GLY A 261 5.47 10.46 -2.49
CA GLY A 261 5.28 9.93 -1.14
C GLY A 261 5.57 8.44 -1.08
N VAL A 262 6.51 8.03 -0.23
CA VAL A 262 6.92 6.63 -0.03
C VAL A 262 6.56 6.19 1.39
N PRO A 263 5.51 5.36 1.59
CA PRO A 263 5.18 4.83 2.91
C PRO A 263 6.33 3.98 3.44
N MET A 264 6.85 4.34 4.61
CA MET A 264 7.91 3.59 5.28
C MET A 264 7.29 2.68 6.34
N ALA A 265 7.43 1.37 6.15
CA ALA A 265 7.13 0.42 7.21
C ALA A 265 8.19 0.56 8.31
N THR A 266 7.79 0.96 9.52
CA THR A 266 8.64 0.83 10.71
C THR A 266 8.04 -0.27 11.58
N ARG A 267 8.84 -1.32 11.86
CA ARG A 267 8.52 -2.22 12.96
C ARG A 267 8.88 -1.48 14.24
N ALA A 268 7.91 -1.14 15.09
CA ALA A 268 8.25 -0.79 16.47
C ALA A 268 8.59 -2.08 17.21
N THR A 269 9.64 -2.04 18.03
CA THR A 269 10.02 -3.13 18.93
C THR A 269 8.99 -3.21 20.07
N GLY A 270 8.25 -4.32 20.15
CA GLY A 270 7.20 -4.55 21.15
C GLY A 270 5.80 -4.36 20.56
N GLY A 271 4.96 -5.39 20.68
CA GLY A 271 3.70 -5.58 19.94
C GLY A 271 2.74 -4.38 19.87
N ASP A 272 1.95 -4.38 18.79
CA ASP A 272 0.94 -3.39 18.40
C ASP A 272 1.46 -1.99 18.01
N ALA A 273 2.43 -1.96 17.10
CA ALA A 273 2.76 -0.78 16.31
C ALA A 273 1.65 -0.52 15.28
N GLY A 274 0.63 0.25 15.67
CA GLY A 274 -0.46 0.64 14.76
C GLY A 274 0.00 1.49 13.55
N ASN A 275 -0.86 1.52 12.54
CA ASN A 275 -0.80 2.09 11.17
C ASN A 275 -0.39 3.59 10.96
N ALA A 276 0.48 4.21 11.77
CA ALA A 276 0.62 5.68 11.84
C ALA A 276 1.99 6.26 11.42
N ASN A 277 2.55 5.85 10.28
CA ASN A 277 3.71 6.54 9.71
C ASN A 277 3.30 7.47 8.56
N ALA A 278 3.74 8.72 8.64
CA ALA A 278 3.69 9.64 7.50
C ALA A 278 4.62 9.14 6.38
N PRO A 279 4.25 9.32 5.09
CA PRO A 279 5.11 8.93 3.99
C PRO A 279 6.40 9.77 3.97
N LEU A 280 7.52 9.12 3.62
CA LEU A 280 8.75 9.79 3.28
C LEU A 280 8.56 10.54 1.96
N LEU A 281 8.75 11.86 1.95
CA LEU A 281 8.69 12.64 0.72
C LEU A 281 10.06 12.63 0.04
N VAL A 282 10.11 12.13 -1.19
CA VAL A 282 11.31 11.99 -2.01
C VAL A 282 11.10 12.78 -3.30
N ASP A 283 12.01 13.71 -3.59
CA ASP A 283 11.98 14.49 -4.82
C ASP A 283 12.86 13.78 -5.86
N ILE A 284 12.28 13.40 -6.99
CA ILE A 284 12.95 12.66 -8.05
C ILE A 284 13.18 13.60 -9.24
N PRO A 285 14.44 13.85 -9.66
CA PRO A 285 14.71 14.68 -10.83
C PRO A 285 14.17 14.05 -12.11
N CYS A 286 13.51 14.87 -12.94
CA CYS A 286 13.08 14.53 -14.29
C CYS A 286 14.23 14.77 -15.29
N GLY A 287 14.10 14.26 -16.51
CA GLY A 287 15.07 14.42 -17.60
C GLY A 287 16.27 13.47 -17.55
N LEU A 288 16.35 12.59 -16.54
CA LEU A 288 17.42 11.61 -16.40
C LEU A 288 17.10 10.31 -17.14
N GLY A 289 18.15 9.66 -17.67
CA GLY A 289 18.05 8.29 -18.19
C GLY A 289 17.75 7.26 -17.09
N PRO A 290 17.28 6.04 -17.42
CA PRO A 290 16.80 5.07 -16.42
C PRO A 290 17.79 4.74 -15.30
N ALA A 291 19.05 4.42 -15.65
CA ALA A 291 20.08 4.06 -14.67
C ALA A 291 20.53 5.26 -13.81
N GLU A 292 20.63 6.46 -14.42
CA GLU A 292 20.93 7.71 -13.70
C GLU A 292 19.83 8.05 -12.71
N ARG A 293 18.57 7.88 -13.12
CA ARG A 293 17.42 8.12 -12.27
C ARG A 293 17.39 7.17 -11.08
N ILE A 294 17.74 5.89 -11.25
CA ILE A 294 17.87 4.94 -10.13
C ILE A 294 18.90 5.43 -9.11
N ARG A 295 20.09 5.86 -9.56
CA ARG A 295 21.13 6.40 -8.67
C ARG A 295 20.65 7.64 -7.93
N ALA A 296 20.02 8.57 -8.65
CA ALA A 296 19.48 9.79 -8.07
C ALA A 296 18.41 9.49 -7.01
N VAL A 297 17.50 8.56 -7.29
CA VAL A 297 16.48 8.10 -6.35
C VAL A 297 17.12 7.46 -5.11
N ALA A 298 18.06 6.53 -5.30
CA ALA A 298 18.73 5.85 -4.18
C ALA A 298 19.43 6.85 -3.26
N ALA A 299 20.11 7.85 -3.82
CA ALA A 299 20.72 8.93 -3.06
C ALA A 299 19.68 9.79 -2.32
N ALA A 300 18.59 10.19 -3.00
CA ALA A 300 17.53 11.00 -2.40
C ALA A 300 16.82 10.27 -1.26
N VAL A 301 16.52 8.97 -1.43
CA VAL A 301 15.93 8.12 -0.39
C VAL A 301 16.88 7.99 0.80
N ALA A 302 18.18 7.78 0.58
CA ALA A 302 19.17 7.65 1.64
C ALA A 302 19.27 8.93 2.48
N VAL A 303 19.38 10.09 1.84
CA VAL A 303 19.40 11.40 2.50
C VAL A 303 18.13 11.61 3.31
N ARG A 304 16.96 11.43 2.70
CA ARG A 304 15.67 11.63 3.37
C ARG A 304 15.47 10.67 4.54
N ARG A 305 15.91 9.42 4.42
CA ARG A 305 15.85 8.43 5.50
C ARG A 305 16.77 8.82 6.67
N ALA A 306 17.97 9.33 6.40
CA ALA A 306 18.91 9.77 7.44
C ALA A 306 18.41 11.03 8.18
N SER A 307 17.76 11.95 7.46
CA SER A 307 17.20 13.17 8.04
C SER A 307 15.77 13.01 8.55
N ALA A 308 15.15 11.84 8.39
CA ALA A 308 13.79 11.61 8.85
C ALA A 308 13.76 11.65 10.38
N PRO A 309 13.01 12.59 10.99
CA PRO A 309 12.84 12.59 12.44
C PRO A 309 12.22 11.26 12.87
N PRO A 310 12.55 10.74 14.07
CA PRO A 310 11.87 9.57 14.62
C PRO A 310 10.37 9.84 14.54
N ALA A 311 9.65 9.02 13.77
CA ALA A 311 8.31 9.32 13.26
C ALA A 311 7.52 10.10 14.29
N ALA A 312 7.32 11.41 14.07
CA ALA A 312 6.48 12.21 14.94
C ALA A 312 5.06 11.66 14.73
N PRO A 313 4.53 10.86 15.67
CA PRO A 313 3.46 9.96 15.29
C PRO A 313 2.24 10.77 14.88
N LEU A 314 1.60 10.45 13.75
CA LEU A 314 0.24 10.95 13.47
C LEU A 314 -0.71 10.64 14.65
N THR A 315 -0.35 9.67 15.49
CA THR A 315 -1.03 9.36 16.76
C THR A 315 -1.01 10.52 17.78
N LEU A 316 -0.10 11.49 17.68
CA LEU A 316 -0.12 12.72 18.49
C LEU A 316 -1.31 13.61 18.13
N LEU A 317 -1.79 13.55 16.89
CA LEU A 317 -2.98 14.28 16.44
C LEU A 317 -4.28 13.58 16.84
N ARG A 318 -4.22 12.34 17.35
CA ARG A 318 -5.38 11.51 17.69
C ARG A 318 -6.51 12.23 18.44
N PRO A 319 -6.29 13.03 19.52
CA PRO A 319 -7.40 13.66 20.23
C PRO A 319 -8.18 14.66 19.37
N VAL A 320 -7.53 15.27 18.39
CA VAL A 320 -8.11 16.33 17.55
C VAL A 320 -8.65 15.75 16.23
N MET A 321 -8.12 14.61 15.75
CA MET A 321 -8.49 14.01 14.46
C MET A 321 -9.99 13.72 14.29
N PRO A 322 -10.74 13.16 15.26
CA PRO A 322 -12.18 12.96 15.10
C PRO A 322 -12.95 14.26 14.86
N LEU A 323 -12.57 15.35 15.54
CA LEU A 323 -13.18 16.66 15.35
C LEU A 323 -12.82 17.23 13.97
N VAL A 324 -11.54 17.18 13.59
CA VAL A 324 -11.04 17.64 12.28
C VAL A 324 -11.71 16.88 11.13
N ALA A 325 -11.89 15.57 11.28
CA ALA A 325 -12.58 14.75 10.30
C ALA A 325 -14.08 15.08 10.23
N ARG A 326 -14.76 15.21 11.39
CA ARG A 326 -16.18 15.57 11.46
C ARG A 326 -16.48 16.95 10.88
N LEU A 327 -15.58 17.91 11.10
CA LEU A 327 -15.65 19.26 10.51
C LEU A 327 -15.26 19.29 9.03
N GLY A 328 -14.84 18.16 8.45
CA GLY A 328 -14.41 18.07 7.05
C GLY A 328 -13.07 18.74 6.75
N LEU A 329 -12.34 19.22 7.77
CA LEU A 329 -11.06 19.92 7.60
C LEU A 329 -9.98 19.00 7.04
N PHE A 330 -9.93 17.73 7.46
CA PHE A 330 -8.97 16.76 6.92
C PHE A 330 -9.20 16.52 5.42
N ARG A 331 -10.47 16.32 5.03
CA ARG A 331 -10.86 16.17 3.62
C ARG A 331 -10.55 17.42 2.81
N HIS A 332 -10.83 18.60 3.37
CA HIS A 332 -10.48 19.86 2.74
C HIS A 332 -8.97 19.98 2.49
N TYR A 333 -8.16 19.61 3.49
CA TYR A 333 -6.71 19.55 3.37
C TYR A 333 -6.26 18.59 2.26
N LEU A 334 -6.74 17.34 2.26
CA LEU A 334 -6.37 16.35 1.24
C LEU A 334 -6.72 16.82 -0.18
N ARG A 335 -7.89 17.43 -0.38
CA ARG A 335 -8.32 17.97 -1.68
C ARG A 335 -7.50 19.16 -2.16
N ARG A 336 -6.75 19.82 -1.28
CA ARG A 336 -5.92 20.99 -1.57
C ARG A 336 -4.43 20.73 -1.33
N GLN A 337 -4.02 19.50 -1.04
CA GLN A 337 -2.62 19.20 -0.82
C GLN A 337 -1.84 19.45 -2.13
N ARG A 338 -0.67 20.08 -2.00
CA ARG A 338 0.26 20.37 -3.10
C ARG A 338 1.69 19.97 -2.69
N ARG A 339 1.82 18.90 -1.93
CA ARG A 339 3.08 18.46 -1.34
C ARG A 339 3.69 17.28 -2.07
N LEU A 340 2.85 16.47 -2.71
CA LEU A 340 3.26 15.30 -3.45
C LEU A 340 2.38 15.12 -4.67
N HIS A 341 3.00 14.66 -5.76
CA HIS A 341 2.33 14.37 -7.03
C HIS A 341 1.71 12.98 -7.03
N THR A 342 2.35 12.02 -6.37
CA THR A 342 1.92 10.62 -6.33
C THR A 342 2.43 9.91 -5.08
N ILE A 343 1.84 8.75 -4.78
CA ILE A 343 2.28 7.83 -3.74
C ILE A 343 2.69 6.52 -4.41
N VAL A 344 3.87 6.02 -4.05
CA VAL A 344 4.38 4.73 -4.52
C VAL A 344 4.71 3.87 -3.31
N SER A 345 4.07 2.70 -3.21
CA SER A 345 4.26 1.76 -2.12
C SER A 345 4.76 0.41 -2.65
N LEU A 346 5.75 -0.18 -1.98
CA LEU A 346 6.24 -1.52 -2.27
C LEU A 346 6.12 -2.39 -1.01
N VAL A 347 5.32 -3.45 -1.11
CA VAL A 347 5.17 -4.48 -0.08
C VAL A 347 6.01 -5.68 -0.47
N ARG A 348 6.72 -6.26 0.50
CA ARG A 348 7.42 -7.53 0.33
C ARG A 348 6.52 -8.65 0.84
N GLY A 349 6.24 -9.61 -0.03
CA GLY A 349 5.50 -10.82 0.29
C GLY A 349 6.42 -12.03 0.44
N PRO A 350 5.84 -13.23 0.59
CA PRO A 350 6.60 -14.47 0.69
C PRO A 350 7.35 -14.78 -0.60
N ALA A 351 8.57 -15.33 -0.44
CA ALA A 351 9.43 -15.68 -1.56
C ALA A 351 9.06 -17.04 -2.18
N GLY A 352 8.62 -17.99 -1.35
CA GLY A 352 8.25 -19.35 -1.77
C GLY A 352 6.84 -19.44 -2.36
N PRO A 353 6.51 -20.60 -2.98
CA PRO A 353 5.17 -20.87 -3.48
C PRO A 353 4.15 -20.87 -2.34
N LEU A 354 2.92 -20.49 -2.66
CA LEU A 354 1.81 -20.44 -1.73
C LEU A 354 0.68 -21.32 -2.24
N THR A 355 -0.05 -21.93 -1.31
CA THR A 355 -1.28 -22.67 -1.61
C THR A 355 -2.42 -22.21 -0.72
N LEU A 356 -3.65 -22.41 -1.19
CA LEU A 356 -4.87 -22.21 -0.43
C LEU A 356 -5.73 -23.47 -0.55
N GLY A 357 -5.85 -24.25 0.53
CA GLY A 357 -6.58 -25.51 0.50
C GLY A 357 -5.93 -26.55 -0.41
N GLY A 358 -4.60 -26.56 -0.49
CA GLY A 358 -3.81 -27.40 -1.41
C GLY A 358 -3.71 -26.86 -2.83
N VAL A 359 -4.40 -25.77 -3.17
CA VAL A 359 -4.44 -25.20 -4.52
C VAL A 359 -3.35 -24.15 -4.69
N PRO A 360 -2.44 -24.26 -5.67
CA PRO A 360 -1.39 -23.28 -5.89
C PRO A 360 -1.94 -21.88 -6.21
N VAL A 361 -1.36 -20.87 -5.56
CA VAL A 361 -1.54 -19.46 -5.90
C VAL A 361 -0.54 -19.13 -7.01
N THR A 362 -1.05 -18.79 -8.19
CA THR A 362 -0.22 -18.51 -9.37
C THR A 362 0.18 -17.04 -9.44
N ARG A 363 -0.63 -16.15 -8.87
CA ARG A 363 -0.39 -14.71 -8.92
C ARG A 363 -1.04 -13.97 -7.76
N MET A 364 -0.37 -12.91 -7.31
CA MET A 364 -0.87 -12.00 -6.28
C MET A 364 -0.91 -10.57 -6.82
N VAL A 365 -2.10 -9.99 -6.94
CA VAL A 365 -2.28 -8.61 -7.42
C VAL A 365 -2.66 -7.70 -6.25
N PRO A 366 -1.79 -6.77 -5.82
CA PRO A 366 -2.11 -5.84 -4.74
C PRO A 366 -3.06 -4.74 -5.22
N LEU A 367 -3.97 -4.32 -4.35
CA LEU A 367 -4.86 -3.18 -4.55
C LEU A 367 -4.78 -2.30 -3.31
N ALA A 368 -4.52 -1.00 -3.46
CA ALA A 368 -4.52 -0.07 -2.34
C ALA A 368 -5.27 1.19 -2.77
N LEU A 369 -6.54 1.27 -2.37
CA LEU A 369 -7.43 2.35 -2.77
C LEU A 369 -7.82 3.17 -1.54
N GLY A 370 -7.94 4.46 -1.76
CA GLY A 370 -8.33 5.40 -0.72
C GLY A 370 -8.73 6.73 -1.32
N ASP A 371 -9.25 7.59 -0.46
CA ASP A 371 -9.46 8.99 -0.80
C ASP A 371 -8.12 9.71 -0.77
N GLN A 372 -7.59 9.90 -1.97
CA GLN A 372 -6.30 10.51 -2.20
C GLN A 372 -6.42 12.03 -2.42
N GLY A 373 -7.61 12.61 -2.20
CA GLY A 373 -7.84 14.05 -2.33
C GLY A 373 -7.48 14.58 -3.71
N SER A 374 -6.37 15.31 -3.80
CA SER A 374 -5.84 15.87 -5.05
C SER A 374 -4.85 14.97 -5.82
N ILE A 375 -4.49 13.79 -5.32
CA ILE A 375 -3.53 12.91 -5.99
C ILE A 375 -4.27 12.09 -7.05
N THR A 376 -3.95 12.31 -8.32
CA THR A 376 -4.68 11.70 -9.44
C THR A 376 -4.22 10.29 -9.79
N VAL A 377 -2.95 9.95 -9.50
CA VAL A 377 -2.34 8.63 -9.75
C VAL A 377 -1.63 8.14 -8.50
N THR A 378 -1.83 6.88 -8.14
CA THR A 378 -1.11 6.18 -7.05
C THR A 378 -0.67 4.80 -7.50
N VAL A 379 0.45 4.31 -6.98
CA VAL A 379 1.03 3.02 -7.36
C VAL A 379 1.25 2.16 -6.12
N VAL A 380 0.82 0.91 -6.18
CA VAL A 380 1.15 -0.12 -5.19
C VAL A 380 1.81 -1.30 -5.89
N ALA A 381 2.87 -1.82 -5.30
CA ALA A 381 3.60 -2.96 -5.83
C ALA A 381 3.76 -4.04 -4.75
N LEU A 382 3.76 -5.29 -5.18
CA LEU A 382 4.01 -6.46 -4.35
C LEU A 382 5.13 -7.28 -4.99
N ALA A 383 6.21 -7.47 -4.23
CA ALA A 383 7.27 -8.40 -4.56
C ALA A 383 7.01 -9.73 -3.84
N ALA A 384 6.51 -10.75 -4.55
CA ALA A 384 6.15 -12.05 -3.99
C ALA A 384 6.30 -13.16 -5.04
N MET A 385 6.64 -14.38 -4.63
CA MET A 385 6.70 -15.56 -5.49
C MET A 385 7.54 -15.34 -6.78
N GLY A 386 8.69 -14.66 -6.66
CA GLY A 386 9.58 -14.36 -7.78
C GLY A 386 9.09 -13.26 -8.74
N ARG A 387 7.93 -12.63 -8.47
CA ARG A 387 7.34 -11.59 -9.33
C ARG A 387 7.27 -10.24 -8.62
N LEU A 388 7.37 -9.17 -9.39
CA LEU A 388 7.03 -7.81 -8.97
C LEU A 388 5.75 -7.40 -9.69
N VAL A 389 4.62 -7.45 -8.98
CA VAL A 389 3.32 -7.07 -9.51
C VAL A 389 3.01 -5.65 -9.08
N VAL A 390 2.91 -4.74 -10.05
CA VAL A 390 2.66 -3.30 -9.87
C VAL A 390 1.25 -2.98 -10.32
N THR A 391 0.43 -2.46 -9.42
CA THR A 391 -0.90 -1.93 -9.76
C THR A 391 -0.89 -0.41 -9.70
N ILE A 392 -1.32 0.19 -10.81
CA ILE A 392 -1.43 1.63 -10.98
C ILE A 392 -2.90 1.99 -10.90
N HIS A 393 -3.25 2.88 -9.97
CA HIS A 393 -4.60 3.37 -9.77
C HIS A 393 -4.69 4.82 -10.19
N ALA A 394 -5.75 5.19 -10.89
CA ALA A 394 -6.01 6.59 -11.21
C ALA A 394 -7.49 6.96 -11.15
N ASP A 395 -7.75 8.25 -10.99
CA ASP A 395 -9.05 8.82 -11.30
C ASP A 395 -9.25 8.81 -12.83
N PRO A 396 -10.26 8.09 -13.35
CA PRO A 396 -10.44 7.92 -14.79
C PRO A 396 -10.83 9.21 -15.53
N VAL A 397 -11.34 10.23 -14.83
CA VAL A 397 -11.64 11.55 -15.42
C VAL A 397 -10.38 12.39 -15.51
N ARG A 398 -9.48 12.28 -14.53
CA ARG A 398 -8.21 13.04 -14.52
C ARG A 398 -7.11 12.40 -15.34
N VAL A 399 -7.12 11.08 -15.47
CA VAL A 399 -6.12 10.31 -16.21
C VAL A 399 -6.80 9.26 -17.08
N PRO A 400 -7.52 9.68 -18.14
CA PRO A 400 -8.05 8.75 -19.13
C PRO A 400 -6.94 7.92 -19.80
N GLU A 401 -5.71 8.42 -19.83
CA GLU A 401 -4.52 7.81 -20.45
C GLU A 401 -3.82 6.78 -19.54
N LEU A 402 -4.49 6.22 -18.54
CA LEU A 402 -3.89 5.28 -17.57
C LEU A 402 -3.16 4.10 -18.24
N ASP A 403 -3.65 3.62 -19.39
CA ASP A 403 -2.98 2.55 -20.14
C ASP A 403 -1.63 2.99 -20.70
N ARG A 404 -1.46 4.27 -21.07
CA ARG A 404 -0.17 4.83 -21.49
C ARG A 404 0.81 4.87 -20.33
N VAL A 405 0.35 5.22 -19.12
CA VAL A 405 1.19 5.17 -17.91
C VAL A 405 1.64 3.73 -17.64
N ALA A 406 0.73 2.75 -17.74
CA ALA A 406 1.09 1.35 -17.58
C ALA A 406 2.05 0.85 -18.66
N ALA A 407 1.89 1.30 -19.92
CA ALA A 407 2.82 1.02 -20.99
C ALA A 407 4.21 1.62 -20.73
N GLY A 408 4.27 2.88 -20.26
CA GLY A 408 5.52 3.55 -19.86
C GLY A 408 6.21 2.84 -18.70
N VAL A 409 5.46 2.38 -17.68
CA VAL A 409 6.02 1.57 -16.59
C VAL A 409 6.59 0.24 -17.11
N ARG A 410 5.88 -0.44 -18.03
CA ARG A 410 6.36 -1.68 -18.65
C ARG A 410 7.62 -1.44 -19.49
N ALA A 411 7.61 -0.41 -20.32
CA ALA A 411 8.75 -0.02 -21.14
C ALA A 411 9.96 0.38 -20.28
N GLY A 412 9.73 1.10 -19.17
CA GLY A 412 10.78 1.46 -18.22
C GLY A 412 11.42 0.24 -17.59
N PHE A 413 10.65 -0.78 -17.18
CA PHE A 413 11.24 -2.03 -16.69
C PHE A 413 11.99 -2.78 -17.80
N LEU A 414 11.47 -2.87 -19.02
CA LEU A 414 12.17 -3.51 -20.15
C LEU A 414 13.48 -2.80 -20.51
N ALA A 415 13.51 -1.47 -20.45
CA ALA A 415 14.72 -0.69 -20.68
C ALA A 415 15.80 -0.93 -19.62
N LEU A 416 15.41 -1.25 -18.38
CA LEU A 416 16.34 -1.63 -17.32
C LEU A 416 16.95 -3.02 -17.54
N THR A 417 16.22 -3.93 -18.20
CA THR A 417 16.66 -5.32 -18.39
C THR A 417 17.47 -5.53 -19.68
N GLY A 418 17.69 -4.48 -20.48
CA GLY A 418 18.54 -4.52 -21.68
C GLY A 418 17.85 -5.07 -22.95
N ASP A 419 16.55 -5.35 -22.91
CA ASP A 419 15.80 -5.94 -24.04
C ASP A 419 15.54 -4.95 -25.20
N SER A 420 15.98 -3.70 -25.08
CA SER A 420 15.83 -2.68 -26.12
C SER A 420 16.91 -2.73 -27.21
N VAL A 421 17.95 -3.58 -27.09
CA VAL A 421 19.13 -3.52 -27.97
C VAL A 421 19.02 -4.41 -29.23
N ASN A 422 18.00 -5.26 -29.38
CA ASN A 422 17.96 -6.22 -30.49
C ASN A 422 16.79 -6.09 -31.49
N ARG A 423 16.04 -4.97 -31.51
CA ARG A 423 15.00 -4.72 -32.53
C ARG A 423 15.29 -3.56 -33.50
N ALA A 424 16.49 -2.98 -33.45
CA ALA A 424 16.92 -1.93 -34.39
C ALA A 424 18.03 -2.40 -35.35
N ARG A 425 18.29 -3.72 -35.41
CA ARG A 425 19.27 -4.35 -36.32
C ARG A 425 18.72 -5.64 -36.92
N THR A 426 17.59 -5.52 -37.58
CA THR A 426 17.08 -6.42 -38.63
C THR A 426 16.09 -5.61 -39.43
#